data_AF-A0A7Z0H8V1-F1
#
_entry.id   AF-A0A7Z0H8V1-F1
#
_cell.length_a   1.000
_cell.length_b   1.000
_cell.length_c   1.000
_cell.angle_alpha   90.00
_cell.angle_beta   90.00
_cell.angle_gamma   90.00
#
_symmetry.space_group_name_H-M   'P 1'
#
loop_
_entity.id
_entity.type
_entity.pdbx_description
1 polymer ?
#
loop_
_entity_poly.entity_id
_entity_poly.type
_entity_poly.pdbx_seq_one_letter_code
_entity_poly.pdbx_strand_id
1 'polypeptide(L)'
;MVYKTLLAIFVLSGLTACSAFTSPTTQRGRDASLPQLNVEGISYDQRLSKYANQFVVSDEQEFAIVRGYPYAEFTGSGIFATDPLRVMKVDDQWVKNIPISLNVNQTLNAYRMSIRPIKIPTGNHQLLVSGAGWENKALYTQLPTVNYQSGKSYVFKPSFAKGEVSTLTVYEYEADSRFEPADKEGIVLKSAVSSPVEIGNYDNQKVADIFEK
;
A
#
# COMPACT_ATOMS: atom_id res chain seq x y z
N MET A 1 -42.43 -50.59 -34.43
CA MET A 1 -42.96 -49.44 -33.66
C MET A 1 -41.77 -48.61 -33.23
N VAL A 2 -41.70 -47.36 -33.70
CA VAL A 2 -40.50 -46.50 -33.64
C VAL A 2 -40.46 -45.76 -32.29
N TYR A 3 -39.42 -46.00 -31.48
CA TYR A 3 -39.08 -45.12 -30.37
C TYR A 3 -38.03 -44.11 -30.86
N LYS A 4 -38.43 -42.84 -30.99
CA LYS A 4 -37.53 -41.70 -31.22
C LYS A 4 -37.05 -41.19 -29.87
N THR A 5 -35.80 -41.44 -29.52
CA THR A 5 -35.15 -40.82 -28.37
C THR A 5 -34.55 -39.49 -28.81
N LEU A 6 -35.10 -38.38 -28.30
CA LEU A 6 -34.55 -37.03 -28.43
C LEU A 6 -33.29 -36.92 -27.56
N LEU A 7 -32.13 -36.70 -28.17
CA LEU A 7 -30.90 -36.35 -27.46
C LEU A 7 -30.91 -34.85 -27.21
N ALA A 8 -31.16 -34.44 -25.96
CA ALA A 8 -30.96 -33.07 -25.52
C ALA A 8 -29.47 -32.86 -25.24
N ILE A 9 -28.77 -32.14 -26.12
CA ILE A 9 -27.39 -31.70 -25.89
C ILE A 9 -27.46 -30.51 -24.94
N PHE A 10 -27.20 -30.77 -23.65
CA PHE A 10 -26.92 -29.72 -22.67
C PHE A 10 -25.52 -29.17 -22.95
N VAL A 11 -25.45 -28.06 -23.68
CA VAL A 11 -24.24 -27.25 -23.73
C VAL A 11 -24.15 -26.55 -22.37
N LEU A 12 -23.38 -27.12 -21.45
CA LEU A 12 -22.87 -26.35 -20.31
C LEU A 12 -21.93 -25.29 -20.88
N SER A 13 -22.46 -24.08 -21.07
CA SER A 13 -21.66 -22.87 -21.10
C SER A 13 -21.01 -22.72 -19.73
N GLY A 14 -19.85 -23.36 -19.57
CA GLY A 14 -18.94 -23.06 -18.48
C GLY A 14 -18.64 -21.57 -18.51
N LEU A 15 -19.19 -20.84 -17.55
CA LEU A 15 -18.77 -19.49 -17.23
C LEU A 15 -17.27 -19.55 -16.97
N THR A 16 -16.48 -19.11 -17.94
CA THR A 16 -15.06 -18.83 -17.73
C THR A 16 -15.01 -17.67 -16.74
N ALA A 17 -14.84 -18.01 -15.47
CA ALA A 17 -14.31 -17.07 -14.49
C ALA A 17 -12.88 -16.74 -14.92
N CYS A 18 -12.73 -15.77 -15.82
CA CYS A 18 -11.47 -15.09 -16.08
C CYS A 18 -11.16 -14.21 -14.86
N SER A 19 -10.77 -14.80 -13.74
CA SER A 19 -9.88 -14.12 -12.80
C SER A 19 -8.48 -14.25 -13.38
N ALA A 20 -8.07 -13.25 -14.17
CA ALA A 20 -6.67 -13.07 -14.49
C ALA A 20 -5.92 -12.89 -13.16
N PHE A 21 -5.29 -13.97 -12.68
CA PHE A 21 -4.42 -13.94 -11.51
C PHE A 21 -3.18 -13.13 -11.92
N THR A 22 -3.24 -11.81 -11.74
CA THR A 22 -2.09 -10.94 -11.97
C THR A 22 -1.03 -11.31 -10.95
N SER A 23 0.16 -11.72 -11.41
CA SER A 23 1.26 -12.17 -10.55
C SER A 23 1.51 -11.21 -9.36
N PRO A 24 1.66 -11.70 -8.12
CA PRO A 24 1.92 -10.87 -6.93
C PRO A 24 3.21 -10.06 -7.03
N THR A 25 4.08 -10.40 -7.98
CA THR A 25 5.30 -9.66 -8.31
C THR A 25 5.06 -8.37 -9.10
N THR A 26 3.86 -8.17 -9.64
CA THR A 26 3.42 -6.92 -10.28
C THR A 26 2.72 -6.03 -9.26
N GLN A 27 2.79 -4.69 -9.44
CA GLN A 27 2.06 -3.75 -8.58
C GLN A 27 0.56 -4.08 -8.46
N ARG A 28 -0.07 -4.45 -9.58
CA ARG A 28 -1.49 -4.85 -9.62
C ARG A 28 -1.78 -6.16 -8.91
N GLY A 29 -0.94 -7.19 -9.09
CA GLY A 29 -1.08 -8.44 -8.36
C GLY A 29 -0.87 -8.28 -6.87
N ARG A 30 0.09 -7.45 -6.45
CA ARG A 30 0.25 -7.07 -5.04
C ARG A 30 -1.02 -6.46 -4.47
N ASP A 31 -1.56 -5.41 -5.11
CA ASP A 31 -2.69 -4.67 -4.55
C ASP A 31 -3.96 -5.53 -4.41
N ALA A 32 -4.15 -6.47 -5.34
CA ALA A 32 -5.25 -7.41 -5.35
C ALA A 32 -5.07 -8.58 -4.36
N SER A 33 -3.83 -9.00 -4.08
CA SER A 33 -3.54 -10.14 -3.21
C SER A 33 -3.57 -9.79 -1.72
N LEU A 34 -3.35 -8.52 -1.36
CA LEU A 34 -3.37 -8.09 0.04
C LEU A 34 -4.74 -8.30 0.70
N PRO A 35 -4.77 -8.53 2.02
CA PRO A 35 -6.03 -8.53 2.77
C PRO A 35 -6.83 -7.26 2.50
N GLN A 36 -8.16 -7.38 2.37
CA GLN A 36 -9.01 -6.24 2.03
C GLN A 36 -9.81 -5.77 3.26
N LEU A 37 -10.07 -4.48 3.34
CA LEU A 37 -10.96 -3.89 4.32
C LEU A 37 -12.41 -4.26 3.99
N ASN A 38 -13.18 -4.62 5.02
CA ASN A 38 -14.63 -4.64 4.89
C ASN A 38 -15.15 -3.19 4.84
N VAL A 39 -15.69 -2.78 3.69
CA VAL A 39 -16.09 -1.40 3.38
C VAL A 39 -17.49 -1.29 2.78
N GLU A 40 -18.34 -2.27 3.03
CA GLU A 40 -19.72 -2.25 2.56
C GLU A 40 -20.50 -1.07 3.15
N GLY A 41 -21.32 -0.41 2.35
CA GLY A 41 -22.21 0.67 2.79
C GLY A 41 -21.55 1.99 3.20
N ILE A 42 -20.22 2.13 3.10
CA ILE A 42 -19.50 3.35 3.53
C ILE A 42 -18.86 4.15 2.38
N SER A 43 -18.82 5.46 2.57
CA SER A 43 -18.21 6.44 1.65
C SER A 43 -16.70 6.23 1.54
N TYR A 44 -16.08 6.71 0.46
CA TYR A 44 -14.64 6.55 0.28
C TYR A 44 -13.81 7.24 1.39
N ASP A 45 -14.26 8.38 1.90
CA ASP A 45 -13.59 9.04 3.03
C ASP A 45 -13.67 8.22 4.31
N GLN A 46 -14.81 7.55 4.56
CA GLN A 46 -14.93 6.59 5.65
C GLN A 46 -13.99 5.39 5.45
N ARG A 47 -13.77 4.95 4.20
CA ARG A 47 -12.78 3.89 3.89
C ARG A 47 -11.36 4.33 4.20
N LEU A 48 -10.99 5.56 3.84
CA LEU A 48 -9.69 6.14 4.17
C LEU A 48 -9.50 6.29 5.68
N SER A 49 -10.54 6.69 6.40
CA SER A 49 -10.52 6.72 7.86
C SER A 49 -10.31 5.31 8.44
N LYS A 50 -11.08 4.32 7.98
CA LYS A 50 -10.91 2.93 8.42
C LYS A 50 -9.52 2.38 8.10
N TYR A 51 -8.98 2.70 6.93
CA TYR A 51 -7.61 2.37 6.52
C TYR A 51 -6.55 2.98 7.44
N ALA A 52 -6.73 4.24 7.84
CA ALA A 52 -5.80 4.95 8.71
C ALA A 52 -5.79 4.41 10.16
N ASN A 53 -6.90 3.86 10.64
CA ASN A 53 -7.07 3.46 12.05
C ASN A 53 -6.91 1.93 12.28
N GLN A 54 -6.30 1.18 11.37
CA GLN A 54 -6.28 -0.30 11.44
C GLN A 54 -5.53 -0.92 12.62
N PHE A 55 -4.64 -0.16 13.27
CA PHE A 55 -3.77 -0.65 14.35
C PHE A 55 -4.07 -0.01 15.71
N VAL A 56 -5.02 0.91 15.75
CA VAL A 56 -5.47 1.58 16.98
C VAL A 56 -6.83 1.00 17.34
N VAL A 57 -6.92 0.37 18.52
CA VAL A 57 -8.10 -0.41 18.94
C VAL A 57 -9.07 0.35 19.83
N SER A 58 -8.63 1.46 20.43
CA SER A 58 -9.45 2.32 21.29
C SER A 58 -9.10 3.79 21.10
N ASP A 59 -10.05 4.68 21.38
CA ASP A 59 -9.88 6.13 21.24
C ASP A 59 -8.82 6.70 22.22
N GLU A 60 -8.59 6.02 23.33
CA GLU A 60 -7.60 6.38 24.36
C GLU A 60 -6.19 5.89 24.05
N GLN A 61 -6.00 5.01 23.06
CA GLN A 61 -4.70 4.45 22.76
C GLN A 61 -3.82 5.51 22.09
N GLU A 62 -2.66 5.78 22.69
CA GLU A 62 -1.68 6.69 22.13
C GLU A 62 -1.09 6.14 20.82
N PHE A 63 -0.91 7.04 19.85
CA PHE A 63 -0.42 6.69 18.52
C PHE A 63 0.49 7.78 17.94
N ALA A 64 1.37 7.34 17.05
CA ALA A 64 2.01 8.17 16.04
C ALA A 64 1.29 8.04 14.70
N ILE A 65 1.59 8.93 13.75
CA ILE A 65 1.15 8.77 12.36
C ILE A 65 2.34 8.55 11.42
N VAL A 66 2.17 7.69 10.42
CA VAL A 66 3.18 7.41 9.40
C VAL A 66 2.59 7.43 8.00
N ARG A 67 3.31 7.99 7.03
CA ARG A 67 2.91 8.01 5.61
C ARG A 67 4.11 7.92 4.66
N GLY A 68 3.83 7.63 3.40
CA GLY A 68 4.81 7.77 2.33
C GLY A 68 5.06 9.24 2.00
N TYR A 69 6.30 9.56 1.61
CA TYR A 69 6.61 10.85 1.00
C TYR A 69 5.97 10.94 -0.39
N PRO A 70 5.28 12.03 -0.75
CA PRO A 70 4.63 12.19 -2.05
C PRO A 70 5.66 12.55 -3.12
N TYR A 71 6.43 11.56 -3.58
CA TYR A 71 7.39 11.69 -4.68
C TYR A 71 6.84 11.22 -6.03
N ALA A 72 5.86 10.31 -6.00
CA ALA A 72 5.20 9.81 -7.19
C ALA A 72 4.19 10.85 -7.66
N GLU A 73 4.40 11.40 -8.85
CA GLU A 73 3.45 12.31 -9.46
C GLU A 73 2.29 11.51 -10.08
N PHE A 74 1.05 11.89 -9.76
CA PHE A 74 -0.16 11.38 -10.41
C PHE A 74 -0.32 12.08 -11.78
N THR A 75 0.63 11.92 -12.70
CA THR A 75 0.63 12.64 -13.99
C THR A 75 0.43 11.76 -15.23
N GLY A 76 0.29 10.44 -15.09
CA GLY A 76 -0.10 9.63 -16.25
C GLY A 76 -0.17 8.14 -15.99
N SER A 77 -1.28 7.52 -16.39
CA SER A 77 -1.36 6.07 -16.59
C SER A 77 -0.35 5.64 -17.66
N GLY A 78 0.75 5.02 -17.25
CA GLY A 78 1.79 4.53 -18.14
C GLY A 78 2.74 3.58 -17.42
N ILE A 79 3.49 2.79 -18.19
CA ILE A 79 4.49 1.80 -17.69
C ILE A 79 5.66 2.43 -16.90
N PHE A 80 5.72 3.76 -16.87
CA PHE A 80 6.71 4.56 -16.14
C PHE A 80 6.12 5.29 -14.92
N ALA A 81 4.85 5.04 -14.57
CA ALA A 81 4.24 5.61 -13.38
C ALA A 81 4.96 5.07 -12.14
N THR A 82 5.47 5.98 -11.33
CA THR A 82 6.22 5.65 -10.13
C THR A 82 5.27 5.11 -9.05
N ASP A 83 5.59 3.96 -8.47
CA ASP A 83 4.74 3.30 -7.47
C ASP A 83 4.72 4.10 -6.15
N PRO A 84 3.57 4.61 -5.68
CA PRO A 84 3.54 5.42 -4.48
C PRO A 84 3.96 4.61 -3.24
N LEU A 85 4.63 5.29 -2.33
CA LEU A 85 5.21 4.69 -1.12
C LEU A 85 4.12 4.39 -0.09
N ARG A 86 3.94 3.13 0.32
CA ARG A 86 2.85 2.73 1.23
C ARG A 86 3.30 1.73 2.27
N VAL A 87 2.74 1.81 3.48
CA VAL A 87 2.92 0.78 4.52
C VAL A 87 2.14 -0.48 4.14
N MET A 88 2.79 -1.62 4.22
CA MET A 88 2.26 -2.93 3.85
C MET A 88 2.10 -3.84 5.06
N LYS A 89 3.02 -3.73 6.02
CA LYS A 89 3.03 -4.53 7.24
C LYS A 89 3.50 -3.64 8.40
N VAL A 90 2.88 -3.81 9.56
CA VAL A 90 3.31 -3.26 10.85
C VAL A 90 3.58 -4.46 11.74
N ASP A 91 4.84 -4.65 12.13
CA ASP A 91 5.33 -5.86 12.81
C ASP A 91 4.91 -7.12 12.07
N ASP A 92 4.00 -7.91 12.64
CA ASP A 92 3.48 -9.16 12.08
C ASP A 92 2.10 -9.05 11.42
N GLN A 93 1.51 -7.85 11.42
CA GLN A 93 0.19 -7.61 10.87
C GLN A 93 0.25 -6.91 9.52
N TRP A 94 -0.37 -7.52 8.51
CA TRP A 94 -0.56 -6.89 7.19
C TRP A 94 -1.59 -5.76 7.25
N VAL A 95 -1.26 -4.64 6.60
CA VAL A 95 -2.19 -3.55 6.33
C VAL A 95 -3.24 -4.06 5.34
N LYS A 96 -4.52 -3.90 5.67
CA LYS A 96 -5.61 -4.24 4.76
C LYS A 96 -5.82 -3.10 3.77
N ASN A 97 -5.95 -3.43 2.49
CA ASN A 97 -6.20 -2.48 1.42
C ASN A 97 -7.66 -2.04 1.37
N ILE A 98 -7.89 -0.83 0.84
CA ILE A 98 -9.22 -0.44 0.38
C ILE A 98 -9.50 -1.20 -0.93
N PRO A 99 -10.57 -2.00 -1.04
CA PRO A 99 -10.85 -2.73 -2.26
C PRO A 99 -11.12 -1.80 -3.43
N ILE A 100 -10.60 -2.18 -4.59
CA ILE A 100 -10.81 -1.48 -5.86
C ILE A 100 -12.29 -1.58 -6.21
N SER A 101 -12.91 -0.47 -6.61
CA SER A 101 -14.29 -0.42 -7.07
C SER A 101 -14.37 0.19 -8.46
N LEU A 102 -15.50 0.02 -9.14
CA LEU A 102 -15.74 0.60 -10.48
C LEU A 102 -15.51 2.12 -10.53
N ASN A 103 -15.66 2.81 -9.39
CA ASN A 103 -15.55 4.27 -9.29
C ASN A 103 -14.17 4.77 -8.79
N VAL A 104 -13.24 3.86 -8.47
CA VAL A 104 -11.91 4.23 -7.97
C VAL A 104 -10.85 3.43 -8.72
N ASN A 105 -10.12 4.12 -9.61
CA ASN A 105 -8.96 3.55 -10.30
C ASN A 105 -7.93 3.04 -9.27
N GLN A 106 -7.34 1.87 -9.52
CA GLN A 106 -6.28 1.27 -8.69
C GLN A 106 -5.15 2.26 -8.38
N THR A 107 -4.61 2.96 -9.38
CA THR A 107 -3.49 3.90 -9.21
C THR A 107 -3.89 5.05 -8.29
N LEU A 108 -5.10 5.58 -8.48
CA LEU A 108 -5.63 6.63 -7.60
C LEU A 108 -5.83 6.10 -6.17
N ASN A 109 -6.31 4.86 -6.03
CA ASN A 109 -6.49 4.23 -4.73
C ASN A 109 -5.15 4.02 -4.00
N ALA A 110 -4.15 3.50 -4.70
CA ALA A 110 -2.79 3.32 -4.17
C ALA A 110 -2.17 4.65 -3.76
N TYR A 111 -2.31 5.68 -4.59
CA TYR A 111 -1.85 7.03 -4.29
C TYR A 111 -2.53 7.60 -3.04
N ARG A 112 -3.86 7.54 -2.95
CA ARG A 112 -4.62 8.03 -1.80
C ARG A 112 -4.26 7.29 -0.50
N MET A 113 -4.04 5.98 -0.57
CA MET A 113 -3.57 5.17 0.57
C MET A 113 -2.12 5.48 0.98
N SER A 114 -1.27 5.88 0.03
CA SER A 114 0.12 6.26 0.28
C SER A 114 0.24 7.59 1.04
N ILE A 115 -0.55 8.59 0.64
CA ILE A 115 -0.52 9.93 1.27
C ILE A 115 -1.38 10.02 2.53
N ARG A 116 -2.28 9.06 2.77
CA ARG A 116 -3.11 8.98 3.99
C ARG A 116 -2.25 8.46 5.15
N PRO A 117 -2.04 9.26 6.22
CA PRO A 117 -1.29 8.79 7.38
C PRO A 117 -2.01 7.62 8.07
N ILE A 118 -1.27 6.54 8.31
CA ILE A 118 -1.71 5.41 9.13
C ILE A 118 -1.31 5.69 10.58
N LYS A 119 -2.23 5.44 11.51
CA LYS A 119 -1.94 5.47 12.93
C LYS A 119 -1.24 4.18 13.36
N ILE A 120 -0.11 4.33 14.03
CA ILE A 120 0.68 3.24 14.60
C ILE A 120 0.71 3.46 16.12
N PRO A 121 0.42 2.44 16.94
CA PRO A 121 0.58 2.56 18.39
C PRO A 121 1.94 3.12 18.80
N THR A 122 1.99 3.81 19.93
CA THR A 122 3.27 4.25 20.51
C THR A 122 4.13 3.04 20.85
N GLY A 123 5.41 3.05 20.46
CA GLY A 123 6.36 1.98 20.75
C GLY A 123 7.31 1.66 19.61
N ASN A 124 8.07 0.58 19.78
CA ASN A 124 9.01 0.10 18.79
C ASN A 124 8.28 -0.76 17.76
N HIS A 125 8.25 -0.30 16.51
CA HIS A 125 7.61 -1.02 15.42
C HIS A 125 8.54 -1.15 14.21
N GLN A 126 8.45 -2.29 13.53
CA GLN A 126 9.09 -2.52 12.25
C GLN A 126 8.05 -2.42 11.14
N LEU A 127 8.34 -1.62 10.12
CA LEU A 127 7.46 -1.46 8.98
C LEU A 127 8.02 -2.16 7.75
N LEU A 128 7.15 -2.83 7.00
CA LEU A 128 7.39 -3.19 5.60
C LEU A 128 6.67 -2.16 4.74
N VAL A 129 7.37 -1.55 3.80
CA VAL A 129 6.78 -0.58 2.86
C VAL A 129 6.92 -1.05 1.42
N SER A 130 5.93 -0.74 0.58
CA SER A 130 6.03 -0.92 -0.88
C SER A 130 6.32 0.40 -1.56
N GLY A 131 6.79 0.32 -2.80
CA GLY A 131 6.97 1.46 -3.69
C GLY A 131 8.44 1.68 -4.04
N ALA A 132 8.73 2.78 -4.72
CA ALA A 132 10.07 3.19 -5.18
C ALA A 132 10.75 2.26 -6.20
N GLY A 133 9.98 1.35 -6.80
CA GLY A 133 10.40 0.55 -7.95
C GLY A 133 10.12 1.26 -9.29
N TRP A 134 11.01 1.03 -10.25
CA TRP A 134 10.84 1.38 -11.66
C TRP A 134 10.24 0.16 -12.40
N GLU A 135 9.54 0.40 -13.52
CA GLU A 135 9.08 -0.66 -14.44
C GLU A 135 8.07 -1.69 -13.89
N ASN A 136 7.04 -1.25 -13.16
CA ASN A 136 5.93 -2.10 -12.68
C ASN A 136 6.30 -3.25 -11.72
N LYS A 137 7.54 -3.33 -11.23
CA LYS A 137 7.95 -4.32 -10.23
C LYS A 137 7.46 -3.90 -8.85
N ALA A 138 6.80 -4.82 -8.14
CA ALA A 138 6.52 -4.64 -6.72
C ALA A 138 7.85 -4.80 -5.97
N LEU A 139 8.35 -3.71 -5.37
CA LEU A 139 9.47 -3.76 -4.43
C LEU A 139 8.93 -3.59 -3.01
N TYR A 140 9.48 -4.39 -2.08
CA TYR A 140 9.24 -4.24 -0.65
C TYR A 140 10.54 -3.86 0.05
N THR A 141 10.44 -2.92 0.96
CA THR A 141 11.57 -2.46 1.78
C THR A 141 11.19 -2.62 3.23
N GLN A 142 11.96 -3.41 3.97
CA GLN A 142 11.86 -3.51 5.40
C GLN A 142 12.66 -2.36 6.03
N LEU A 143 11.94 -1.46 6.68
CA LEU A 143 12.53 -0.36 7.42
C LEU A 143 13.09 -0.89 8.76
N PRO A 144 14.09 -0.22 9.36
CA PRO A 144 14.56 -0.59 10.69
C PRO A 144 13.43 -0.36 11.72
N THR A 145 13.57 -1.00 12.89
CA THR A 145 12.67 -0.75 14.00
C THR A 145 12.84 0.71 14.47
N VAL A 146 11.73 1.44 14.52
CA VAL A 146 11.68 2.84 14.96
C VAL A 146 10.80 2.93 16.21
N ASN A 147 11.21 3.75 17.17
CA ASN A 147 10.38 4.09 18.32
C ASN A 147 9.42 5.23 17.94
N TYR A 148 8.19 4.88 17.62
CA TYR A 148 7.12 5.80 17.28
C TYR A 148 6.54 6.44 18.54
N GLN A 149 6.65 7.76 18.65
CA GLN A 149 6.22 8.51 19.84
C GLN A 149 4.82 9.10 19.66
N SER A 150 4.05 9.13 20.74
CA SER A 150 2.69 9.69 20.78
C SER A 150 2.64 11.11 20.20
N GLY A 151 1.67 11.37 19.34
CA GLY A 151 1.43 12.67 18.72
C GLY A 151 2.45 13.10 17.67
N LYS A 152 3.47 12.29 17.38
CA LYS A 152 4.46 12.60 16.34
C LYS A 152 4.04 12.09 14.97
N SER A 153 4.58 12.75 13.95
CA SER A 153 4.34 12.43 12.55
C SER A 153 5.63 11.99 11.87
N TYR A 154 5.54 10.89 11.12
CA TYR A 154 6.68 10.25 10.47
C TYR A 154 6.44 10.07 8.97
N VAL A 155 7.49 10.25 8.19
CA VAL A 155 7.46 10.04 6.74
C VAL A 155 8.66 9.22 6.30
N PHE A 156 8.44 8.22 5.46
CA PHE A 156 9.53 7.50 4.80
C PHE A 156 9.76 8.11 3.42
N LYS A 157 10.95 8.69 3.25
CA LYS A 157 11.35 9.46 2.07
C LYS A 157 12.40 8.69 1.26
N PRO A 158 12.23 8.55 -0.06
CA PRO A 158 13.24 7.93 -0.90
C PRO A 158 14.35 8.92 -1.26
N SER A 159 15.56 8.40 -1.43
CA SER A 159 16.71 9.10 -2.00
C SER A 159 17.15 8.40 -3.28
N PHE A 160 17.13 9.13 -4.39
CA PHE A 160 17.56 8.65 -5.70
C PHE A 160 18.77 9.49 -6.14
N ALA A 161 19.99 9.02 -5.83
CA ALA A 161 21.22 9.66 -6.26
C ALA A 161 21.85 8.85 -7.41
N LYS A 162 22.32 9.56 -8.45
CA LYS A 162 22.91 8.92 -9.64
C LYS A 162 24.21 8.22 -9.25
N GLY A 163 24.28 6.91 -9.52
CA GLY A 163 25.47 6.10 -9.23
C GLY A 163 25.53 5.60 -7.78
N GLU A 164 24.50 5.88 -6.97
CA GLU A 164 24.37 5.35 -5.61
C GLU A 164 23.17 4.39 -5.54
N VAL A 165 23.20 3.51 -4.54
CA VAL A 165 22.06 2.64 -4.23
C VAL A 165 20.91 3.51 -3.75
N SER A 166 19.72 3.31 -4.32
CA SER A 166 18.52 4.04 -3.91
C SER A 166 18.10 3.59 -2.51
N THR A 167 17.82 4.55 -1.63
CA THR A 167 17.54 4.26 -0.21
C THR A 167 16.23 4.87 0.27
N LEU A 168 15.70 4.34 1.37
CA LEU A 168 14.62 4.91 2.16
C LEU A 168 15.10 5.29 3.55
N THR A 169 14.68 6.45 4.03
CA THR A 169 14.94 6.92 5.38
C THR A 169 13.65 7.44 6.00
N VAL A 170 13.40 7.08 7.26
CA VAL A 170 12.32 7.59 8.09
C VAL A 170 12.74 8.89 8.77
N TYR A 171 11.90 9.91 8.63
CA TYR A 171 12.04 11.21 9.26
C TYR A 171 10.84 11.52 10.13
N GLU A 172 11.05 12.24 11.22
CA GLU A 172 9.99 13.05 11.80
C GLU A 172 9.66 14.20 10.83
N TYR A 173 8.40 14.59 10.73
CA TYR A 173 7.99 15.74 9.93
C TYR A 173 6.88 16.54 10.61
N GLU A 174 6.76 17.80 10.21
CA GLU A 174 5.61 18.64 10.50
C GLU A 174 4.88 18.94 9.19
N ALA A 175 3.54 18.91 9.24
CA ALA A 175 2.71 19.31 8.11
C ALA A 175 2.59 20.84 8.08
N ASP A 176 2.87 21.45 6.93
CA ASP A 176 2.61 22.87 6.69
C ASP A 176 1.17 23.03 6.18
N SER A 177 0.33 23.69 6.99
CA SER A 177 -1.10 23.85 6.73
C SER A 177 -1.44 24.71 5.51
N ARG A 178 -0.45 25.33 4.86
CA ARG A 178 -0.64 26.09 3.63
C ARG A 178 -0.77 25.22 2.38
N PHE A 179 -0.40 23.94 2.49
CA PHE A 179 -0.35 23.00 1.37
C PHE A 179 -1.34 21.86 1.57
N GLU A 180 -1.76 21.24 0.47
CA GLU A 180 -2.61 20.05 0.55
C GLU A 180 -1.80 18.86 1.06
N PRO A 181 -2.44 17.86 1.71
CA PRO A 181 -1.73 16.68 2.18
C PRO A 181 -0.96 15.93 1.09
N ALA A 182 -1.37 16.08 -0.18
CA ALA A 182 -0.71 15.48 -1.33
C ALA A 182 0.59 16.20 -1.74
N ASP A 183 0.78 17.45 -1.34
CA ASP A 183 1.89 18.28 -1.79
C ASP A 183 3.15 17.95 -0.99
N LYS A 184 4.28 17.75 -1.69
CA LYS A 184 5.57 17.49 -1.05
C LYS A 184 6.08 18.70 -0.29
N GLU A 185 5.72 19.90 -0.75
CA GLU A 185 6.02 21.19 -0.13
C GLU A 185 5.36 21.33 1.25
N GLY A 186 4.27 20.59 1.49
CA GLY A 186 3.60 20.50 2.78
C GLY A 186 4.34 19.69 3.85
N ILE A 187 5.47 19.05 3.51
CA ILE A 187 6.24 18.20 4.43
C ILE A 187 7.53 18.90 4.85
N VAL A 188 7.54 19.43 6.07
CA VAL A 188 8.75 20.01 6.68
C VAL A 188 9.49 18.90 7.43
N LEU A 189 10.53 18.36 6.80
CA LEU A 189 11.37 17.31 7.41
C LEU A 189 12.12 17.85 8.62
N LYS A 190 12.13 17.06 9.70
CA LYS A 190 12.92 17.29 10.91
C LYS A 190 14.10 16.30 10.90
N SER A 191 14.35 15.67 12.04
CA SER A 191 15.43 14.70 12.21
C SER A 191 15.11 13.36 11.52
N ALA A 192 16.14 12.74 10.95
CA ALA A 192 16.08 11.33 10.60
C ALA A 192 16.02 10.50 11.89
N VAL A 193 15.09 9.54 11.94
CA VAL A 193 14.92 8.61 13.07
C VAL A 193 15.33 7.19 12.72
N SER A 194 15.96 7.02 11.56
CA SER A 194 16.48 5.75 11.07
C SER A 194 17.72 5.99 10.21
N SER A 195 18.58 4.97 10.11
CA SER A 195 19.59 4.92 9.07
C SER A 195 18.94 4.62 7.71
N PRO A 196 19.53 5.13 6.61
CA PRO A 196 19.07 4.78 5.26
C PRO A 196 19.14 3.27 5.02
N VAL A 197 18.12 2.70 4.38
CA VAL A 197 18.08 1.31 3.95
C VAL A 197 17.87 1.21 2.44
N GLU A 198 18.49 0.21 1.81
CA GLU A 198 18.32 -0.04 0.38
C GLU A 198 16.86 -0.37 0.03
N ILE A 199 16.34 0.28 -1.02
CA ILE A 199 15.02 -0.02 -1.55
C ILE A 199 15.03 -1.43 -2.15
N GLY A 200 14.04 -2.25 -1.77
CA GLY A 200 13.97 -3.64 -2.25
C GLY A 200 14.77 -4.63 -1.41
N ASN A 201 15.21 -4.25 -0.20
CA ASN A 201 15.95 -5.13 0.70
C ASN A 201 15.13 -6.30 1.30
N TYR A 202 13.85 -6.43 0.94
CA TYR A 202 12.98 -7.52 1.39
C TYR A 202 12.62 -8.45 0.23
N ASP A 203 12.73 -9.75 0.49
CA ASP A 203 12.48 -10.80 -0.48
C ASP A 203 11.01 -10.85 -0.91
N ASN A 204 10.77 -10.57 -2.20
CA ASN A 204 9.44 -10.62 -2.82
C ASN A 204 8.79 -12.01 -2.73
N GLN A 205 9.57 -13.10 -2.71
CA GLN A 205 9.02 -14.45 -2.63
C GLN A 205 8.35 -14.69 -1.28
N LYS A 206 8.92 -14.16 -0.18
CA LYS A 206 8.31 -14.22 1.16
C LYS A 206 6.95 -13.52 1.22
N VAL A 207 6.71 -12.54 0.34
CA VAL A 207 5.42 -11.89 0.22
C VAL A 207 4.47 -12.74 -0.62
N ALA A 208 4.94 -13.32 -1.74
CA ALA A 208 4.14 -14.20 -2.59
C ALA A 208 3.64 -15.45 -1.86
N ASP A 209 4.48 -16.10 -1.03
CA ASP A 209 4.17 -17.32 -0.28
C ASP A 209 3.00 -17.17 0.71
N ILE A 210 2.64 -15.94 1.07
CA ILE A 210 1.52 -15.62 1.95
C ILE A 210 0.19 -15.67 1.19
N PHE A 211 0.22 -15.40 -0.12
CA PHE A 211 -0.97 -15.28 -0.96
C PHE A 211 -1.31 -16.54 -1.76
N GLU A 212 -0.46 -17.56 -1.70
CA GLU A 212 -0.67 -18.88 -2.32
C GLU A 212 -1.33 -19.91 -1.37
N LYS A 213 -1.70 -19.51 -0.15
CA LYS A 213 -2.39 -20.35 0.86
C LYS A 213 -3.87 -20.03 0.94
#